data_AF-A0A514JMT9-F1
#
_entry.id   AF-A0A514JMT9-F1
#
_cell.length_a   1.000
_cell.length_b   1.000
_cell.length_c   1.000
_cell.angle_alpha   90.00
_cell.angle_beta   90.00
_cell.angle_gamma   90.00
#
_symmetry.space_group_name_H-M   'P 1'
#
loop_
_entity.id
_entity.type
_entity.pdbx_description
1 polymer ?
#
loop_
_entity_poly.entity_id
_entity_poly.type
_entity_poly.pdbx_seq_one_letter_code
_entity_poly.pdbx_strand_id
1 'polypeptide(L)'
;MLTTASDSDGNSRAGDRRDALALLQETAGEIKQELSTALEETRSVLASLHREVAALSTAVDGLRSQDDAPDGTAAAEVSEEHSTLLRTAARVSSASLLCHRDLWEFITAHAGRHPHFRVPPQVADEGNERIRAALSGRSLIALLISLHSIRRTAGHGDGDQELAATLYERIEQSLTRLSPSGTPVTITLDDRTTPAPDTPAVEGPTEADGEPENTSTPPTAAEENTDSDDDAGPAAA
;
A
#
# COMPACT_ATOMS: atom_id res chain seq x y z
N MET A 1 -45.83 -77.24 45.29
CA MET A 1 -44.61 -76.84 46.04
C MET A 1 -43.46 -76.89 45.06
N LEU A 2 -43.12 -75.71 44.51
CA LEU A 2 -41.97 -74.87 44.89
C LEU A 2 -40.65 -75.45 44.35
N THR A 3 -40.26 -75.09 43.12
CA THR A 3 -39.29 -74.02 42.76
C THR A 3 -37.99 -74.07 43.55
N THR A 4 -36.92 -74.50 42.88
CA THR A 4 -35.58 -73.91 43.00
C THR A 4 -35.07 -73.66 41.59
N ALA A 5 -35.38 -72.47 41.09
CA ALA A 5 -34.75 -71.88 39.93
C ALA A 5 -33.47 -71.13 40.39
N SER A 6 -32.57 -70.96 39.43
CA SER A 6 -31.56 -69.90 39.39
C SER A 6 -30.40 -69.99 40.38
N ASP A 7 -29.31 -70.63 39.95
CA ASP A 7 -27.96 -70.28 40.44
C ASP A 7 -26.87 -70.30 39.35
N SER A 8 -27.22 -70.63 38.10
CA SER A 8 -26.21 -70.73 37.02
C SER A 8 -25.94 -69.41 36.28
N ASP A 9 -26.84 -68.43 36.38
CA ASP A 9 -26.70 -67.12 35.70
C ASP A 9 -25.75 -66.16 36.44
N GLY A 10 -25.56 -66.32 37.75
CA GLY A 10 -24.71 -65.44 38.56
C GLY A 10 -23.22 -65.60 38.29
N ASN A 11 -22.78 -66.83 38.00
CA ASN A 11 -21.36 -67.14 37.82
C ASN A 11 -20.85 -66.78 36.42
N SER A 12 -21.67 -66.96 35.38
CA SER A 12 -21.31 -66.60 34.00
C SER A 12 -21.21 -65.07 33.82
N ARG A 13 -22.11 -64.32 34.45
CA ARG A 13 -22.11 -62.85 34.42
C ARG A 13 -20.97 -62.22 35.25
N ALA A 14 -20.51 -62.92 36.29
CA ALA A 14 -19.36 -62.50 37.10
C ALA A 14 -18.02 -62.77 36.41
N GLY A 15 -17.91 -63.83 35.60
CA GLY A 15 -16.75 -64.09 34.72
C GLY A 15 -16.63 -63.03 33.63
N ASP A 16 -17.71 -62.84 32.87
CA ASP A 16 -17.80 -61.85 31.78
C ASP A 16 -17.47 -60.41 32.24
N ARG A 17 -17.91 -60.05 33.46
CA ARG A 17 -17.58 -58.76 34.07
C ARG A 17 -16.10 -58.63 34.46
N ARG A 18 -15.43 -59.70 34.90
CA ARG A 18 -14.00 -59.65 35.24
C ARG A 18 -13.15 -59.55 33.97
N ASP A 19 -13.53 -60.25 32.92
CA ASP A 19 -12.85 -60.21 31.63
C ASP A 19 -13.01 -58.83 30.98
N ALA A 20 -14.21 -58.24 31.04
CA ALA A 20 -14.44 -56.86 30.59
C ALA A 20 -13.61 -55.82 31.37
N LEU A 21 -13.41 -56.01 32.68
CA LEU A 21 -12.57 -55.12 33.49
C LEU A 21 -11.08 -55.29 33.17
N ALA A 22 -10.62 -56.50 32.88
CA ALA A 22 -9.25 -56.76 32.47
C ALA A 22 -8.94 -56.08 31.13
N LEU A 23 -9.85 -56.19 30.15
CA LEU A 23 -9.72 -55.53 28.85
C LEU A 23 -9.72 -54.00 28.97
N LEU A 24 -10.55 -53.45 29.85
CA LEU A 24 -10.56 -52.00 30.12
C LEU A 24 -9.27 -51.52 30.78
N GLN A 25 -8.66 -52.32 31.66
CA GLN A 25 -7.38 -51.98 32.29
C GLN A 25 -6.22 -52.05 31.30
N GLU A 26 -6.24 -53.03 30.40
CA GLU A 26 -5.26 -53.18 29.33
C GLU A 26 -5.32 -52.00 28.35
N THR A 27 -6.51 -51.70 27.81
CA THR A 27 -6.70 -50.56 26.90
C THR A 27 -6.40 -49.20 27.55
N ALA A 28 -6.72 -49.03 28.84
CA ALA A 28 -6.33 -47.82 29.58
C ALA A 28 -4.80 -47.72 29.77
N GLY A 29 -4.12 -48.85 29.90
CA GLY A 29 -2.66 -48.92 29.94
C GLY A 29 -2.03 -48.50 28.61
N GLU A 30 -2.55 -49.01 27.50
CA GLU A 30 -2.11 -48.66 26.14
C GLU A 30 -2.31 -47.18 25.84
N ILE A 31 -3.50 -46.63 26.10
CA ILE A 31 -3.80 -45.21 25.90
C ILE A 31 -2.87 -44.32 26.73
N LYS A 32 -2.60 -44.70 27.98
CA LYS A 32 -1.67 -43.96 28.84
C LYS A 32 -0.24 -43.98 28.28
N GLN A 33 0.19 -45.12 27.74
CA GLN A 33 1.51 -45.26 27.14
C GLN A 33 1.63 -44.42 25.87
N GLU A 34 0.65 -44.48 24.96
CA GLU A 34 0.59 -43.65 23.75
C GLU A 34 0.60 -42.15 24.09
N LEU A 35 -0.22 -41.73 25.06
CA LEU A 35 -0.26 -40.35 25.51
C LEU A 35 1.09 -39.89 26.06
N SER A 36 1.78 -40.74 26.83
CA SER A 36 3.10 -40.41 27.36
C SER A 36 4.15 -40.26 26.25
N THR A 37 4.11 -41.13 25.24
CA THR A 37 5.00 -41.05 24.07
C THR A 37 4.75 -39.77 23.28
N ALA A 38 3.49 -39.49 22.93
CA ALA A 38 3.13 -38.29 22.19
C ALA A 38 3.50 -37.00 22.94
N LEU A 39 3.37 -37.01 24.27
CA LEU A 39 3.72 -35.87 25.10
C LEU A 39 5.25 -35.66 25.18
N GLU A 40 6.07 -36.72 25.20
CA GLU A 40 7.52 -36.58 25.10
C GLU A 40 7.97 -36.15 23.69
N GLU A 41 7.31 -36.62 22.63
CA GLU A 41 7.55 -36.16 21.26
C GLU A 41 7.28 -34.66 21.11
N THR A 42 6.12 -34.19 21.59
CA THR A 42 5.78 -32.75 21.55
C THR A 42 6.77 -31.89 22.35
N ARG A 43 7.24 -32.37 23.52
CA ARG A 43 8.28 -31.69 24.30
C ARG A 43 9.60 -31.61 23.54
N SER A 44 9.99 -32.69 22.87
CA SER A 44 11.20 -32.73 22.05
C SER A 44 11.12 -31.74 20.88
N VAL A 45 9.99 -31.72 20.16
CA VAL A 45 9.74 -30.77 19.07
C VAL A 45 9.79 -29.33 19.58
N LEU A 46 9.15 -29.02 20.72
CA LEU A 46 9.17 -27.68 21.31
C LEU A 46 10.58 -27.26 21.72
N ALA A 47 11.37 -28.16 22.31
CA ALA A 47 12.76 -27.89 22.67
C ALA A 47 13.64 -27.65 21.43
N SER A 48 13.37 -28.35 20.32
CA SER A 48 14.04 -28.09 19.04
C SER A 48 13.70 -26.70 18.52
N LEU A 49 12.41 -26.34 18.48
CA LEU A 49 11.96 -25.04 18.01
C LEU A 49 12.53 -23.89 18.85
N HIS A 50 12.58 -24.04 20.18
CA HIS A 50 13.21 -23.03 21.04
C HIS A 50 14.71 -22.86 20.74
N ARG A 51 15.44 -23.93 20.42
CA ARG A 51 16.85 -23.83 20.01
C ARG A 51 16.99 -23.11 18.67
N GLU A 52 16.12 -23.41 17.71
CA GLU A 52 16.10 -22.70 16.42
C GLU A 52 15.79 -21.23 16.62
N VAL A 53 14.77 -20.87 17.38
CA VAL A 53 14.43 -19.47 17.68
C VAL A 53 15.60 -18.75 18.36
N ALA A 54 16.27 -19.38 19.33
CA ALA A 54 17.45 -18.81 19.98
C ALA A 54 18.66 -18.67 19.04
N ALA A 55 18.84 -19.61 18.12
CA ALA A 55 19.88 -19.53 17.09
C ALA A 55 19.58 -18.40 16.09
N LEU A 56 18.33 -18.29 15.63
CA LEU A 56 17.89 -17.20 14.76
C LEU A 56 18.01 -15.85 15.46
N SER A 57 17.63 -15.72 16.74
CA SER A 57 17.78 -14.46 17.48
C SER A 57 19.24 -14.06 17.60
N THR A 58 20.13 -15.02 17.91
CA THR A 58 21.58 -14.79 17.96
C THR A 58 22.14 -14.38 16.59
N ALA A 59 21.66 -15.02 15.51
CA ALA A 59 22.07 -14.66 14.15
C ALA A 59 21.59 -13.25 13.77
N VAL A 60 20.37 -12.87 14.13
CA VAL A 60 19.83 -11.52 13.91
C VAL A 60 20.62 -10.47 14.70
N ASP A 61 20.94 -10.74 15.96
CA ASP A 61 21.76 -9.83 16.78
C ASP A 61 23.21 -9.74 16.27
N GLY A 62 23.74 -10.84 15.74
CA GLY A 62 25.03 -10.88 15.05
C GLY A 62 25.04 -10.02 13.78
N LEU A 63 24.00 -10.12 12.94
CA LEU A 63 23.85 -9.28 11.74
C LEU A 63 23.72 -7.80 12.11
N ARG A 64 22.93 -7.47 13.14
CA ARG A 64 22.82 -6.09 13.65
C ARG A 64 24.13 -5.54 14.17
N SER A 65 24.95 -6.38 14.80
CA SER A 65 26.26 -6.00 15.33
C SER A 65 27.33 -5.92 14.22
N GLN A 66 27.16 -6.65 13.12
CA GLN A 66 28.03 -6.61 11.95
C GLN A 66 27.78 -5.37 11.09
N ASP A 67 26.54 -4.86 11.07
CA ASP A 67 26.20 -3.53 10.55
C ASP A 67 26.81 -2.38 11.37
N ASP A 68 27.27 -2.66 12.61
CA ASP A 68 27.88 -1.69 13.54
C ASP A 68 29.42 -1.73 13.54
N ALA A 69 30.04 -2.60 12.74
CA ALA A 69 31.48 -2.56 12.47
C ALA A 69 31.78 -1.45 11.45
N PRO A 70 32.79 -0.58 11.67
CA PRO A 70 33.03 0.57 10.82
C PRO A 70 33.78 0.13 9.56
N ASP A 71 33.09 -0.57 8.66
CA ASP A 71 33.44 -0.56 7.25
C ASP A 71 32.72 0.65 6.62
N GLY A 72 33.53 1.57 6.09
CA GLY A 72 33.14 2.94 5.79
C GLY A 72 31.86 3.07 4.95
N THR A 73 30.97 3.95 5.42
CA THR A 73 30.06 4.74 4.57
C THR A 73 28.82 4.02 3.98
N ALA A 74 28.46 2.81 4.41
CA ALA A 74 27.28 2.11 3.83
C ALA A 74 25.96 2.22 4.62
N ALA A 75 26.00 2.59 5.91
CA ALA A 75 24.82 2.74 6.78
C ALA A 75 24.84 4.08 7.52
N ALA A 76 24.85 5.19 6.77
CA ALA A 76 24.52 6.48 7.37
C ALA A 76 23.09 6.40 7.93
N GLU A 77 22.99 6.30 9.26
CA GLU A 77 21.84 6.62 10.10
C GLU A 77 20.83 7.46 9.31
N VAL A 78 19.68 6.88 8.92
CA VAL A 78 18.58 7.55 8.18
C VAL A 78 19.04 8.85 7.50
N SER A 79 19.66 8.73 6.30
CA SER A 79 20.36 9.82 5.58
C SER A 79 19.87 11.20 6.01
N GLU A 80 20.75 12.08 6.45
CA GLU A 80 20.41 13.41 6.97
C GLU A 80 19.42 14.16 6.05
N GLU A 81 19.52 13.92 4.74
CA GLU A 81 18.59 14.37 3.71
C GLU A 81 17.16 13.85 3.92
N HIS A 82 16.99 12.53 4.12
CA HIS A 82 15.70 11.92 4.44
C HIS A 82 15.12 12.49 5.73
N SER A 83 15.93 12.60 6.79
CA SER A 83 15.51 13.19 8.06
C SER A 83 15.05 14.65 7.88
N THR A 84 15.75 15.42 7.05
CA THR A 84 15.39 16.80 6.70
C THR A 84 14.10 16.87 5.90
N LEU A 85 13.90 15.95 4.95
CA LEU A 85 12.67 15.86 4.18
C LEU A 85 11.46 15.52 5.06
N LEU A 86 11.61 14.61 6.04
CA LEU A 86 10.56 14.29 7.00
C LEU A 86 10.18 15.51 7.86
N ARG A 87 11.16 16.31 8.30
CA ARG A 87 10.90 17.58 9.02
C ARG A 87 10.15 18.58 8.13
N THR A 88 10.46 18.63 6.83
CA THR A 88 9.73 19.46 5.87
C THR A 88 8.28 19.00 5.70
N ALA A 89 8.06 17.69 5.56
CA ALA A 89 6.71 17.10 5.49
C ALA A 89 5.91 17.35 6.78
N ALA A 90 6.54 17.35 7.96
CA ALA A 90 5.89 17.66 9.24
C ALA A 90 5.31 19.07 9.31
N ARG A 91 5.84 20.03 8.53
CA ARG A 91 5.34 21.40 8.46
C ARG A 91 4.11 21.55 7.57
N VAL A 92 3.79 20.52 6.77
CA VAL A 92 2.65 20.53 5.85
C VAL A 92 1.38 20.21 6.62
N SER A 93 0.47 21.17 6.72
CA SER A 93 -0.87 20.93 7.29
C SER A 93 -1.68 20.00 6.39
N SER A 94 -1.70 20.29 5.08
CA SER A 94 -2.35 19.48 4.06
C SER A 94 -1.68 19.68 2.70
N ALA A 95 -1.52 18.60 1.93
CA ALA A 95 -1.09 18.60 0.54
C ALA A 95 -2.10 17.83 -0.32
N SER A 96 -2.42 18.38 -1.49
CA SER A 96 -3.24 17.73 -2.51
C SER A 96 -2.34 16.81 -3.34
N LEU A 97 -2.48 15.50 -3.18
CA LEU A 97 -1.85 14.53 -4.06
C LEU A 97 -2.72 14.31 -5.29
N LEU A 98 -2.16 14.50 -6.49
CA LEU A 98 -2.82 14.23 -7.76
C LEU A 98 -2.03 13.15 -8.51
N CYS A 99 -2.62 11.98 -8.68
CA CYS A 99 -1.95 10.84 -9.30
C CYS A 99 -2.94 9.96 -10.07
N HIS A 100 -2.39 9.01 -10.85
CA HIS A 100 -3.17 7.94 -11.44
C HIS A 100 -3.76 7.02 -10.36
N ARG A 101 -4.87 6.34 -10.68
CA ARG A 101 -5.55 5.40 -9.78
C ARG A 101 -4.63 4.26 -9.34
N ASP A 102 -3.92 3.62 -10.27
CA ASP A 102 -2.99 2.53 -9.95
C ASP A 102 -1.88 2.98 -9.00
N LEU A 103 -1.43 4.22 -9.14
CA LEU A 103 -0.41 4.79 -8.26
C LEU A 103 -0.96 5.04 -6.85
N TRP A 104 -2.22 5.43 -6.74
CA TRP A 104 -2.90 5.52 -5.46
C TRP A 104 -3.05 4.16 -4.78
N GLU A 105 -3.33 3.11 -5.55
CA GLU A 105 -3.37 1.73 -5.04
C GLU A 105 -2.00 1.28 -4.54
N PHE A 106 -0.92 1.55 -5.29
CA PHE A 106 0.45 1.32 -4.85
C PHE A 106 0.76 2.04 -3.53
N ILE A 107 0.44 3.34 -3.46
CA ILE A 107 0.65 4.17 -2.26
C ILE A 107 -0.08 3.58 -1.05
N THR A 108 -1.36 3.25 -1.20
CA THR A 108 -2.17 2.74 -0.09
C THR A 108 -1.79 1.32 0.32
N ALA A 109 -1.34 0.48 -0.60
CA ALA A 109 -0.83 -0.86 -0.29
C ALA A 109 0.43 -0.82 0.61
N HIS A 110 1.30 0.15 0.38
CA HIS A 110 2.60 0.26 1.08
C HIS A 110 2.55 1.18 2.31
N ALA A 111 1.95 2.37 2.18
CA ALA A 111 1.85 3.34 3.26
C ALA A 111 0.65 3.09 4.17
N GLY A 112 -0.41 2.43 3.68
CA GLY A 112 -1.64 2.20 4.43
C GLY A 112 -1.47 1.39 5.72
N ARG A 113 -0.42 0.56 5.80
CA ARG A 113 -0.06 -0.22 6.98
C ARG A 113 0.79 0.54 8.00
N HIS A 114 1.28 1.74 7.65
CA HIS A 114 2.16 2.50 8.51
C HIS A 114 1.38 3.23 9.62
N PRO A 115 1.82 3.21 10.89
CA PRO A 115 1.05 3.77 12.02
C PRO A 115 0.66 5.25 11.87
N HIS A 116 1.51 6.01 11.17
CA HIS A 116 1.32 7.44 10.94
C HIS A 116 0.41 7.75 9.73
N PHE A 117 0.18 6.78 8.83
CA PHE A 117 -0.68 6.97 7.68
C PHE A 117 -2.14 7.01 8.08
N ARG A 118 -2.89 7.94 7.50
CA ARG A 118 -4.34 7.99 7.57
C ARG A 118 -4.87 8.13 6.16
N VAL A 119 -5.70 7.18 5.77
CA VAL A 119 -6.42 7.23 4.50
C VAL A 119 -7.26 8.51 4.51
N PRO A 120 -7.13 9.38 3.48
CA PRO A 120 -7.94 10.59 3.36
C PRO A 120 -9.42 10.25 3.39
N PRO A 121 -10.26 11.04 4.09
CA PRO A 121 -11.70 10.79 4.14
C PRO A 121 -12.38 11.01 2.79
N GLN A 122 -11.74 11.76 1.90
CA GLN A 122 -12.20 12.02 0.54
C GLN A 122 -11.05 11.78 -0.42
N VAL A 123 -11.30 10.92 -1.41
CA VAL A 123 -10.49 10.73 -2.60
C VAL A 123 -11.40 11.09 -3.77
N ALA A 124 -11.16 12.25 -4.37
CA ALA A 124 -11.96 12.76 -5.47
C ALA A 124 -11.50 12.12 -6.78
N ASP A 125 -12.45 11.72 -7.61
CA ASP A 125 -12.20 11.31 -9.00
C ASP A 125 -12.11 12.57 -9.86
N GLU A 126 -10.98 12.76 -10.55
CA GLU A 126 -10.73 13.90 -11.44
C GLU A 126 -10.93 13.51 -12.92
N GLY A 127 -11.43 12.31 -13.19
CA GLY A 127 -11.57 11.73 -14.53
C GLY A 127 -10.24 11.29 -15.13
N ASN A 128 -10.30 10.59 -16.27
CA ASN A 128 -9.13 10.03 -16.95
C ASN A 128 -8.23 9.18 -16.03
N GLU A 129 -8.85 8.39 -15.14
CA GLU A 129 -8.17 7.53 -14.18
C GLU A 129 -7.30 8.29 -13.16
N ARG A 130 -7.54 9.59 -12.98
CA ARG A 130 -6.84 10.43 -12.00
C ARG A 130 -7.66 10.58 -10.74
N ILE A 131 -6.94 10.59 -9.62
CA ILE A 131 -7.52 10.81 -8.31
C ILE A 131 -6.80 11.95 -7.61
N ARG A 132 -7.57 12.72 -6.85
CA ARG A 132 -7.07 13.76 -5.95
C ARG A 132 -7.34 13.38 -4.50
N ALA A 133 -6.30 13.32 -3.69
CA ALA A 133 -6.41 12.96 -2.28
C ALA A 133 -5.68 13.98 -1.39
N ALA A 134 -6.33 14.44 -0.33
CA ALA A 134 -5.71 15.35 0.64
C ALA A 134 -4.90 14.58 1.68
N LEU A 135 -3.57 14.66 1.62
CA LEU A 135 -2.66 14.05 2.59
C LEU A 135 -2.25 15.07 3.65
N SER A 136 -2.38 14.71 4.92
CA SER A 136 -1.77 15.46 6.02
C SER A 136 -0.26 15.27 6.06
N GLY A 137 0.48 16.19 6.66
CA GLY A 137 1.93 16.04 6.85
C GLY A 137 2.31 14.73 7.56
N ARG A 138 1.49 14.27 8.50
CA ARG A 138 1.69 12.97 9.17
C ARG A 138 1.58 11.77 8.22
N SER A 139 0.62 11.80 7.28
CA SER A 139 0.48 10.76 6.27
C SER A 139 1.56 10.87 5.21
N LEU A 140 2.05 12.07 4.92
CA LEU A 140 3.16 12.30 4.01
C LEU A 140 4.49 11.77 4.58
N ILE A 141 4.73 11.94 5.88
CA ILE A 141 5.85 11.30 6.60
C ILE A 141 5.77 9.78 6.44
N ALA A 142 4.59 9.19 6.68
CA ALA A 142 4.41 7.75 6.53
C ALA A 142 4.71 7.26 5.11
N LEU A 143 4.23 8.00 4.10
CA LEU A 143 4.51 7.69 2.70
C LEU A 143 6.01 7.76 2.41
N LEU A 144 6.70 8.82 2.83
CA LEU A 144 8.14 8.98 2.60
C LEU A 144 8.96 7.87 3.26
N ILE A 145 8.61 7.46 4.48
CA ILE A 145 9.26 6.34 5.18
C ILE A 145 9.05 5.03 4.40
N SER A 146 7.81 4.73 3.99
CA SER A 146 7.50 3.53 3.21
C SER A 146 8.28 3.50 1.88
N LEU A 147 8.29 4.59 1.13
CA LEU A 147 9.03 4.69 -0.13
C LEU A 147 10.54 4.55 0.07
N HIS A 148 11.09 5.20 1.09
CA HIS A 148 12.52 5.10 1.41
C HIS A 148 12.92 3.66 1.78
N SER A 149 12.06 2.96 2.52
CA SER A 149 12.25 1.56 2.86
C SER A 149 12.26 0.67 1.61
N ILE A 150 11.29 0.83 0.70
CA ILE A 150 11.20 0.02 -0.53
C ILE A 150 12.46 0.22 -1.39
N ARG A 151 12.89 1.47 -1.59
CA ARG A 151 14.11 1.80 -2.36
C ARG A 151 15.38 1.09 -1.85
N ARG A 152 15.45 0.83 -0.54
CA ARG A 152 16.62 0.20 0.12
C ARG A 152 16.52 -1.31 0.26
N THR A 153 15.32 -1.87 0.20
CA THR A 153 15.08 -3.29 0.52
C THR A 153 14.71 -4.14 -0.70
N ALA A 154 14.16 -3.53 -1.75
CA ALA A 154 13.88 -4.22 -3.00
C ALA A 154 15.16 -4.48 -3.80
N GLY A 155 15.19 -5.60 -4.53
CA GLY A 155 16.33 -6.00 -5.35
C GLY A 155 16.49 -5.07 -6.56
N HIS A 156 17.73 -4.91 -7.05
CA HIS A 156 17.99 -4.06 -8.22
C HIS A 156 17.21 -4.56 -9.45
N GLY A 157 16.47 -3.65 -10.09
CA GLY A 157 15.59 -3.97 -11.22
C GLY A 157 14.19 -4.47 -10.83
N ASP A 158 13.85 -4.44 -9.53
CA ASP A 158 12.47 -4.61 -9.07
C ASP A 158 11.65 -3.36 -9.43
N GLY A 159 10.50 -3.57 -10.08
CA GLY A 159 9.60 -2.49 -10.48
C GLY A 159 9.13 -1.64 -9.31
N ASP A 160 8.95 -2.24 -8.13
CA ASP A 160 8.55 -1.50 -6.92
C ASP A 160 9.67 -0.58 -6.42
N GLN A 161 10.94 -0.98 -6.61
CA GLN A 161 12.10 -0.15 -6.26
C GLN A 161 12.14 1.13 -7.11
N GLU A 162 12.03 0.97 -8.43
CA GLU A 162 12.11 2.06 -9.40
C GLU A 162 10.90 3.00 -9.29
N LEU A 163 9.72 2.43 -9.10
CA LEU A 163 8.52 3.20 -8.83
C LEU A 163 8.66 3.99 -7.53
N ALA A 164 9.11 3.35 -6.45
CA ALA A 164 9.30 4.03 -5.17
C ALA A 164 10.37 5.14 -5.24
N ALA A 165 11.45 4.93 -5.99
CA ALA A 165 12.47 5.95 -6.25
C ALA A 165 11.87 7.17 -6.95
N THR A 166 11.16 6.95 -8.04
CA THR A 166 10.52 8.01 -8.83
C THR A 166 9.53 8.82 -8.00
N LEU A 167 8.67 8.16 -7.22
CA LEU A 167 7.70 8.85 -6.37
C LEU A 167 8.36 9.63 -5.25
N TYR A 168 9.37 9.05 -4.61
CA TYR A 168 10.10 9.71 -3.53
C TYR A 168 10.72 11.02 -4.03
N GLU A 169 11.44 10.96 -5.15
CA GLU A 169 12.13 12.12 -5.73
C GLU A 169 11.14 13.21 -6.16
N ARG A 170 9.99 12.84 -6.71
CA ARG A 170 8.97 13.82 -7.12
C ARG A 170 8.28 14.50 -5.93
N ILE A 171 8.02 13.75 -4.86
CA ILE A 171 7.52 14.31 -3.60
C ILE A 171 8.56 15.26 -3.00
N GLU A 172 9.83 14.85 -2.98
CA GLU A 172 10.93 15.68 -2.51
C GLU A 172 11.06 17.00 -3.29
N GLN A 173 11.04 16.94 -4.62
CA GLN A 173 11.06 18.13 -5.47
C GLN A 173 9.87 19.06 -5.21
N SER A 174 8.69 18.50 -4.91
CA SER A 174 7.51 19.29 -4.58
C SER A 174 7.64 19.94 -3.19
N LEU A 175 8.21 19.21 -2.22
CA LEU A 175 8.38 19.68 -0.84
C LEU A 175 9.51 20.69 -0.67
N THR A 176 10.58 20.59 -1.47
CA THR A 176 11.69 21.56 -1.46
C THR A 176 11.28 22.92 -2.03
N ARG A 177 10.22 22.97 -2.85
CA ARG A 177 9.65 24.21 -3.38
C ARG A 177 8.64 24.88 -2.45
N LEU A 178 8.42 24.33 -1.25
CA LEU A 178 7.49 24.92 -0.29
C LEU A 178 7.95 26.30 0.17
N SER A 179 7.10 27.29 -0.11
CA SER A 179 7.24 28.63 0.48
C SER A 179 6.64 28.65 1.89
N PRO A 180 7.21 29.41 2.85
CA PRO A 180 6.61 29.65 4.16
C PRO A 180 5.24 30.36 4.13
N SER A 181 4.76 30.77 2.95
CA SER A 181 3.52 31.55 2.76
C SER A 181 2.22 30.82 3.13
N GLY A 182 2.27 29.53 3.49
CA GLY A 182 1.08 28.75 3.89
C GLY A 182 0.14 28.38 2.73
N THR A 183 0.60 28.52 1.49
CA THR A 183 -0.18 28.18 0.30
C THR A 183 -0.40 26.67 0.21
N PRO A 184 -1.61 26.19 -0.09
CA PRO A 184 -1.88 24.77 -0.31
C PRO A 184 -1.00 24.22 -1.44
N VAL A 185 -0.40 23.05 -1.22
CA VAL A 185 0.56 22.47 -2.16
C VAL A 185 -0.05 21.29 -2.88
N THR A 186 0.11 21.29 -4.20
CA THR A 186 -0.30 20.17 -5.05
C THR A 186 0.95 19.40 -5.46
N ILE A 187 0.98 18.11 -5.12
CA ILE A 187 2.01 17.17 -5.53
C ILE A 187 1.42 16.36 -6.68
N THR A 188 1.92 16.57 -7.89
CA THR A 188 1.50 15.81 -9.08
C THR A 188 2.46 14.65 -9.28
N LEU A 189 1.95 13.41 -9.31
CA LEU A 189 2.75 12.20 -9.55
C LEU A 189 2.44 11.51 -10.89
N ASP A 190 1.73 12.19 -11.77
CA ASP A 190 1.31 11.71 -13.09
C ASP A 190 1.83 12.67 -14.16
N ASP A 191 2.74 12.16 -15.01
CA ASP A 191 3.40 12.97 -16.05
C ASP A 191 2.55 13.15 -17.30
N ARG A 192 1.62 12.22 -17.56
CA ARG A 192 0.88 12.04 -18.82
C ARG A 192 1.77 12.02 -20.07
N THR A 193 1.50 11.09 -20.98
CA THR A 193 1.94 11.30 -22.36
C THR A 193 1.00 12.32 -22.99
N THR A 194 1.54 13.33 -23.68
CA THR A 194 0.71 14.22 -24.49
C THR A 194 -0.12 13.34 -25.41
N PRO A 195 -1.46 13.42 -25.38
CA PRO A 195 -2.25 12.69 -26.37
C PRO A 195 -1.77 13.14 -27.75
N ALA A 196 -1.51 12.18 -28.63
CA ALA A 196 -1.17 12.49 -30.01
C ALA A 196 -2.23 13.48 -30.52
N PRO A 197 -1.83 14.55 -31.25
CA PRO A 197 -2.81 15.48 -31.80
C PRO A 197 -3.84 14.65 -32.55
N ASP A 198 -5.12 14.84 -32.18
CA ASP A 198 -6.25 14.21 -32.82
C ASP A 198 -6.01 14.29 -34.32
N THR A 199 -5.77 13.14 -34.95
CA THR A 199 -5.78 13.09 -36.41
C THR A 199 -7.18 13.51 -36.79
N PRO A 200 -7.38 14.68 -37.43
CA PRO A 200 -8.72 15.10 -37.79
C PRO A 200 -9.31 13.95 -38.61
N ALA A 201 -10.53 13.55 -38.22
CA ALA A 201 -11.30 12.54 -38.90
C ALA A 201 -11.16 12.76 -40.41
N VAL A 202 -10.78 11.71 -41.10
CA VAL A 202 -10.65 11.67 -42.56
C VAL A 202 -11.92 12.26 -43.19
N GLU A 203 -11.86 13.53 -43.57
CA GLU A 203 -12.74 14.05 -44.59
C GLU A 203 -12.30 13.39 -45.90
N GLY A 204 -13.25 12.75 -46.57
CA GLY A 204 -12.99 11.98 -47.79
C GLY A 204 -12.30 12.80 -48.87
N PRO A 205 -11.58 12.15 -49.81
CA PRO A 205 -10.89 12.85 -50.87
C PRO A 205 -11.91 13.55 -51.78
N THR A 206 -11.93 14.89 -51.71
CA THR A 206 -12.52 15.71 -52.77
C THR A 206 -11.46 15.83 -53.85
N GLU A 207 -11.74 15.23 -55.01
CA GLU A 207 -10.90 15.27 -56.19
C GLU A 207 -10.63 16.72 -56.63
N ALA A 208 -9.37 16.95 -56.98
CA ALA A 208 -8.84 18.18 -57.53
C ALA A 208 -9.44 18.51 -58.90
N ASP A 209 -9.62 19.80 -59.19
CA ASP A 209 -9.10 20.35 -60.45
C ASP A 209 -9.08 21.88 -60.47
N GLY A 210 -7.98 22.44 -60.99
CA GLY A 210 -8.06 23.57 -61.93
C GLY A 210 -7.81 25.00 -61.44
N GLU A 211 -6.54 25.29 -61.12
CA GLU A 211 -5.74 26.49 -61.44
C GLU A 211 -6.22 27.96 -61.18
N PRO A 212 -5.25 28.88 -60.95
CA PRO A 212 -5.43 30.22 -60.40
C PRO A 212 -5.56 31.29 -61.49
N GLU A 213 -6.06 32.48 -61.16
CA GLU A 213 -5.52 33.72 -61.71
C GLU A 213 -6.04 35.00 -61.01
N ASN A 214 -5.06 35.85 -60.69
CA ASN A 214 -5.03 37.30 -60.87
C ASN A 214 -5.75 38.30 -59.92
N THR A 215 -4.88 39.13 -59.36
CA THR A 215 -4.89 40.61 -59.34
C THR A 215 -5.62 41.40 -58.23
N SER A 216 -4.78 42.17 -57.51
CA SER A 216 -4.94 43.60 -57.19
C SER A 216 -5.98 44.04 -56.15
N THR A 217 -5.44 44.40 -54.97
CA THR A 217 -5.62 45.66 -54.20
C THR A 217 -7.05 46.12 -53.76
N PRO A 218 -7.24 46.49 -52.47
CA PRO A 218 -8.53 46.84 -51.86
C PRO A 218 -9.01 48.26 -52.22
N PRO A 219 -10.30 48.61 -51.98
CA PRO A 219 -10.58 49.49 -50.82
C PRO A 219 -12.01 49.42 -50.20
N THR A 220 -12.11 49.92 -48.96
CA THR A 220 -13.16 50.87 -48.48
C THR A 220 -14.56 50.43 -48.02
N ALA A 221 -14.97 51.15 -46.96
CA ALA A 221 -16.29 51.34 -46.30
C ALA A 221 -16.66 50.25 -45.28
N ALA A 222 -16.52 50.44 -43.97
CA ALA A 222 -16.99 51.51 -43.08
C ALA A 222 -18.53 51.57 -42.94
N GLU A 223 -18.93 51.39 -41.67
CA GLU A 223 -20.18 51.79 -41.01
C GLU A 223 -21.43 50.90 -41.19
N GLU A 224 -21.87 50.28 -40.09
CA GLU A 224 -23.18 50.65 -39.53
C GLU A 224 -23.22 50.44 -38.01
N ASN A 225 -23.68 51.49 -37.33
CA ASN A 225 -23.89 51.62 -35.89
C ASN A 225 -25.17 50.90 -35.46
N THR A 226 -25.15 50.35 -34.24
CA THR A 226 -26.24 50.37 -33.24
C THR A 226 -25.56 49.99 -31.92
N ASP A 227 -25.20 50.90 -31.01
CA ASP A 227 -26.03 51.79 -30.19
C ASP A 227 -27.21 51.09 -29.51
N SER A 228 -27.04 50.79 -28.22
CA SER A 228 -28.06 50.85 -27.15
C SER A 228 -27.41 50.52 -25.81
N ASP A 229 -26.96 51.58 -25.14
CA ASP A 229 -27.19 51.95 -23.74
C ASP A 229 -27.71 50.86 -22.78
N ASP A 230 -27.01 50.56 -21.68
CA ASP A 230 -26.93 51.30 -20.41
C ASP A 230 -28.05 50.89 -19.44
N ASP A 231 -27.67 50.24 -18.33
CA ASP A 231 -28.38 50.39 -17.06
C ASP A 231 -27.45 50.03 -15.89
N ALA A 232 -26.74 51.05 -15.41
CA ALA A 232 -26.00 51.01 -14.17
C ALA A 232 -26.83 51.61 -13.03
N GLY A 233 -27.13 50.76 -12.04
CA GLY A 233 -27.22 51.13 -10.61
C GLY A 233 -28.63 51.22 -10.00
N PRO A 234 -28.77 51.44 -8.67
CA PRO A 234 -27.69 51.67 -7.69
C PRO A 234 -27.81 50.88 -6.37
N ALA A 235 -26.82 51.11 -5.52
CA ALA A 235 -26.71 50.72 -4.12
C ALA A 235 -27.70 51.47 -3.19
N ALA A 236 -28.15 50.77 -2.15
CA ALA A 236 -28.65 51.24 -0.85
C ALA A 236 -28.83 49.98 0.03
N ALA A 237 -28.56 49.90 1.34
CA ALA A 237 -28.08 50.81 2.37
C ALA A 237 -27.43 49.96 3.48
#